data_AF-A0A101WM43-F1
#
_entry.id   AF-A0A101WM43-F1
#
_cell.length_a   1.000
_cell.length_b   1.000
_cell.length_c   1.000
_cell.angle_alpha   90.00
_cell.angle_beta   90.00
_cell.angle_gamma   90.00
#
_symmetry.space_group_name_H-M   'P 1'
#
loop_
_entity.id
_entity.type
_entity.pdbx_description
1 polymer ?
#
loop_
_entity_poly.entity_id
_entity_poly.type
_entity_poly.pdbx_seq_one_letter_code
_entity_poly.pdbx_strand_id
1 'polypeptide(L)'
;MSLGNGKRTANREKRRELREQLTPEIEVIKDKKLIKEEVNRRLVSGLQTLSLEYDSLFNDQKASLNKDSDLLSLLFHRMFFYRLNEKLSGLTCDHTLRLTDQILTQMQFSRGKMNEILEIFKKNGGNCDCEIIYNVESQLIGK
;
A
#
# COMPACT_ATOMS: atom_id res chain seq x y z
N MET A 1 -8.61 52.88 3.88
CA MET A 1 -8.54 51.58 4.58
C MET A 1 -8.58 50.47 3.55
N SER A 2 -7.54 49.66 3.42
CA SER A 2 -7.57 48.43 2.60
C SER A 2 -6.56 47.43 3.15
N LEU A 3 -7.03 46.56 4.05
CA LEU A 3 -6.27 45.44 4.62
C LEU A 3 -6.77 44.16 3.93
N GLY A 4 -6.12 43.75 2.83
CA GLY A 4 -6.66 42.62 2.03
C GLY A 4 -5.65 41.65 1.40
N ASN A 5 -4.38 42.04 1.19
CA ASN A 5 -3.51 41.24 0.31
C ASN A 5 -2.36 40.48 0.99
N GLY A 6 -2.15 40.63 2.31
CA GLY A 6 -1.01 39.99 3.00
C GLY A 6 -1.17 38.50 3.35
N LYS A 7 -2.40 37.95 3.35
CA LYS A 7 -2.66 36.59 3.88
C LYS A 7 -2.57 35.46 2.85
N ARG A 8 -2.63 35.75 1.55
CA ARG A 8 -2.66 34.72 0.49
C ARG A 8 -1.27 34.22 0.08
N THR A 9 -0.25 35.07 0.12
CA THR A 9 1.13 34.71 -0.23
C THR A 9 1.80 33.88 0.86
N ALA A 10 1.61 34.27 2.13
CA ALA A 10 2.17 33.56 3.29
C ALA A 10 1.76 32.08 3.34
N ASN A 11 0.55 31.72 2.92
CA ASN A 11 0.08 30.33 2.96
C ASN A 11 0.67 29.46 1.82
N ARG A 12 1.12 30.08 0.73
CA ARG A 12 1.76 29.40 -0.40
C ARG A 12 3.25 29.17 -0.15
N GLU A 13 3.92 30.12 0.49
CA GLU A 13 5.30 29.98 0.96
C GLU A 13 5.39 28.95 2.09
N LYS A 14 4.49 28.99 3.08
CA LYS A 14 4.44 27.99 4.16
C LYS A 14 4.22 26.56 3.64
N ARG A 15 3.43 26.38 2.57
CA ARG A 15 3.25 25.08 1.90
C ARG A 15 4.46 24.63 1.08
N ARG A 16 5.27 25.57 0.61
CA ARG A 16 6.51 25.29 -0.12
C ARG A 16 7.64 24.96 0.85
N GLU A 17 7.76 25.69 1.95
CA GLU A 17 8.66 25.39 3.07
C GLU A 17 8.35 24.02 3.70
N LEU A 18 7.07 23.67 3.86
CA LEU A 18 6.68 22.33 4.33
C LEU A 18 7.05 21.20 3.33
N ARG A 19 7.09 21.51 2.03
CA ARG A 19 7.53 20.57 0.98
C ARG A 19 9.06 20.49 0.87
N GLU A 20 9.77 21.58 1.13
CA GLU A 20 11.23 21.66 1.07
C GLU A 20 11.90 21.17 2.37
N GLN A 21 11.16 21.04 3.48
CA GLN A 21 11.62 20.40 4.74
C GLN A 21 11.36 18.88 4.79
N LEU A 22 10.77 18.28 3.76
CA LEU A 22 10.45 16.84 3.68
C LEU A 22 11.60 16.00 3.12
N THR A 23 12.83 16.28 3.54
CA THR A 23 13.87 15.24 3.61
C THR A 23 14.18 14.98 5.08
N PRO A 24 13.28 14.30 5.84
CA PRO A 24 13.77 13.58 6.99
C PRO A 24 14.55 12.39 6.42
N GLU A 25 15.68 12.04 7.03
CA GLU A 25 16.04 10.63 7.10
C GLU A 25 14.74 9.92 7.48
N ILE A 26 14.20 9.12 6.55
CA ILE A 26 12.84 8.62 6.67
C ILE A 26 12.81 7.76 7.94
N GLU A 27 12.37 8.35 9.06
CA GLU A 27 12.33 7.66 10.34
C GLU A 27 11.29 6.55 10.23
N VAL A 28 11.81 5.34 10.07
CA VAL A 28 10.98 4.14 10.01
C VAL A 28 10.40 3.89 11.39
N ILE A 29 9.08 3.86 11.48
CA ILE A 29 8.43 3.61 12.77
C ILE A 29 8.63 2.17 13.22
N LYS A 30 8.96 2.00 14.50
CA LYS A 30 9.21 0.70 15.14
C LYS A 30 8.12 0.29 16.13
N ASP A 31 7.30 1.25 16.57
CA ASP A 31 6.22 0.97 17.51
C ASP A 31 5.09 0.19 16.83
N LYS A 32 4.73 -0.96 17.42
CA LYS A 32 3.74 -1.89 16.87
C LYS A 32 2.35 -1.28 16.74
N LYS A 33 1.95 -0.40 17.65
CA LYS A 33 0.64 0.26 17.62
C LYS A 33 0.60 1.28 16.49
N LEU A 34 1.64 2.10 16.35
CA LEU A 34 1.77 3.06 15.25
C LEU A 34 1.83 2.37 13.88
N ILE A 35 2.55 1.24 13.77
CA ILE A 35 2.57 0.44 12.53
C ILE A 35 1.16 -0.01 12.16
N LYS A 36 0.40 -0.55 13.12
CA LYS A 36 -0.97 -1.02 12.87
C LYS A 36 -1.89 0.12 12.44
N GLU A 37 -1.75 1.30 13.04
CA GLU A 37 -2.52 2.49 12.68
C GLU A 37 -2.19 2.98 11.27
N GLU A 38 -0.91 3.04 10.91
CA GLU A 38 -0.46 3.42 9.56
C GLU A 38 -0.91 2.40 8.50
N VAL A 39 -0.78 1.09 8.77
CA VAL A 39 -1.25 0.03 7.86
C VAL A 39 -2.75 0.17 7.60
N ASN A 40 -3.57 0.32 8.64
CA ASN A 40 -5.02 0.50 8.47
C ASN A 40 -5.34 1.77 7.69
N ARG A 41 -4.60 2.86 7.92
CA ARG A 41 -4.78 4.13 7.20
C ARG A 41 -4.50 3.97 5.71
N ARG A 42 -3.37 3.37 5.34
CA ARG A 42 -3.01 3.13 3.94
C ARG A 42 -3.98 2.17 3.26
N LEU A 43 -4.39 1.12 3.97
CA LEU A 43 -5.34 0.14 3.47
C LEU A 43 -6.68 0.79 3.11
N VAL A 44 -7.25 1.60 4.00
CA VAL A 44 -8.57 2.20 3.80
C VAL A 44 -8.52 3.48 2.95
N SER A 45 -7.62 4.41 3.26
CA SER A 45 -7.58 5.76 2.64
C SER A 45 -6.55 5.91 1.53
N GLY A 46 -5.59 4.99 1.41
CA GLY A 46 -4.47 5.13 0.47
C GLY A 46 -3.46 6.22 0.85
N LEU A 47 -3.62 6.86 2.01
CA LEU A 47 -2.73 7.92 2.47
C LEU A 47 -1.55 7.34 3.26
N GLN A 48 -0.35 7.56 2.73
CA GLN A 48 0.91 7.30 3.43
C GLN A 48 1.29 8.54 4.25
N THR A 49 1.47 8.37 5.55
CA THR A 49 1.88 9.46 6.45
C THR A 49 3.21 9.23 7.16
N LEU A 50 3.59 7.97 7.31
CA LEU A 50 4.85 7.54 7.90
C LEU A 50 5.47 6.49 6.99
N SER A 51 6.73 6.13 7.20
CA SER A 51 7.38 5.03 6.46
C SER A 51 7.50 3.78 7.31
N LEU A 52 7.36 2.62 6.67
CA LEU A 52 7.45 1.30 7.28
C LEU A 52 8.66 0.55 6.74
N GLU A 53 9.23 -0.36 7.52
CA GLU A 53 10.32 -1.24 7.05
C GLU A 53 9.90 -2.00 5.77
N TYR A 54 8.63 -2.38 5.71
CA TYR A 54 8.03 -3.07 4.58
C TYR A 54 8.10 -2.26 3.26
N ASP A 55 8.09 -0.93 3.32
CA ASP A 55 8.21 -0.08 2.12
C ASP A 55 9.54 -0.29 1.40
N SER A 56 10.60 -0.63 2.14
CA SER A 56 11.94 -0.86 1.58
C SER A 56 12.07 -2.16 0.79
N LEU A 57 11.08 -3.07 0.88
CA LEU A 57 11.10 -4.33 0.14
C LEU A 57 10.72 -4.15 -1.33
N PHE A 58 10.02 -3.07 -1.67
CA PHE A 58 9.55 -2.80 -3.02
C PHE A 58 10.70 -2.55 -3.98
N ASN A 59 10.61 -3.12 -5.18
CA ASN A 59 11.59 -2.94 -6.24
C ASN A 59 10.89 -2.58 -7.54
N ASP A 60 11.00 -1.30 -7.91
CA ASP A 60 10.42 -0.73 -9.12
C ASP A 60 10.86 -1.46 -10.40
N GLN A 61 12.14 -1.80 -10.51
CA GLN A 61 12.68 -2.46 -11.70
C GLN A 61 12.08 -3.84 -11.86
N LYS A 62 11.99 -4.60 -10.77
CA LYS A 62 11.41 -5.94 -10.77
C LYS A 62 9.91 -5.90 -11.05
N ALA A 63 9.19 -5.00 -10.38
CA ALA A 63 7.76 -4.81 -10.61
C ALA A 63 7.48 -4.48 -12.08
N SER A 64 8.27 -3.60 -12.71
CA SER A 64 8.07 -3.16 -14.10
C SER A 64 8.13 -4.28 -15.15
N LEU A 65 8.69 -5.45 -14.81
CA LEU A 65 8.69 -6.63 -15.68
C LEU A 65 7.30 -7.24 -15.84
N ASN A 66 6.39 -6.99 -14.90
CA ASN A 66 5.01 -7.42 -14.97
C ASN A 66 4.14 -6.37 -15.70
N LYS A 67 3.30 -6.83 -16.63
CA LYS A 67 2.35 -5.99 -17.37
C LYS A 67 1.25 -5.40 -16.48
N ASP A 68 0.93 -6.05 -15.37
CA ASP A 68 -0.09 -5.63 -14.41
C ASP A 68 0.53 -4.83 -13.24
N SER A 69 1.77 -4.36 -13.38
CA SER A 69 2.58 -3.74 -12.33
C SER A 69 1.95 -2.50 -11.69
N ASP A 70 1.24 -1.66 -12.45
CA ASP A 70 0.58 -0.48 -11.88
C ASP A 70 -0.42 -0.85 -10.77
N LEU A 71 -1.25 -1.87 -11.02
CA LEU A 71 -2.24 -2.33 -10.04
C LEU A 71 -1.57 -3.05 -8.87
N LEU A 72 -0.60 -3.91 -9.16
CA LEU A 72 0.09 -4.67 -8.12
C LEU A 72 0.90 -3.75 -7.20
N SER A 73 1.55 -2.72 -7.75
CA SER A 73 2.26 -1.68 -7.00
C SER A 73 1.30 -0.86 -6.16
N LEU A 74 0.13 -0.50 -6.69
CA LEU A 74 -0.93 0.17 -5.91
C LEU A 74 -1.33 -0.68 -4.69
N LEU A 75 -1.55 -1.98 -4.87
CA LEU A 75 -1.91 -2.88 -3.78
C LEU A 75 -0.77 -3.02 -2.76
N PHE A 76 0.48 -3.07 -3.24
CA PHE A 76 1.66 -3.06 -2.38
C PHE A 76 1.70 -1.82 -1.49
N HIS A 77 1.67 -0.62 -2.07
CA HIS A 77 1.73 0.63 -1.30
C HIS A 77 0.52 0.86 -0.39
N ARG A 78 -0.64 0.29 -0.74
CA ARG A 78 -1.82 0.26 0.14
C ARG A 78 -1.76 -0.82 1.22
N MET A 79 -0.63 -1.50 1.40
CA MET A 79 -0.39 -2.50 2.44
C MET A 79 -1.28 -3.75 2.31
N PHE A 80 -1.76 -4.08 1.11
CA PHE A 80 -2.58 -5.27 0.89
C PHE A 80 -1.83 -6.55 1.25
N PHE A 81 -0.64 -6.76 0.67
CA PHE A 81 0.14 -7.97 0.87
C PHE A 81 0.64 -8.10 2.31
N TYR A 82 1.10 -6.99 2.91
CA TYR A 82 1.42 -6.94 4.35
C TYR A 82 0.25 -7.45 5.21
N ARG A 83 -0.96 -6.93 4.96
CA ARG A 83 -2.16 -7.30 5.72
C ARG A 83 -2.57 -8.75 5.48
N LEU A 84 -2.42 -9.24 4.25
CA LEU A 84 -2.71 -10.63 3.90
C LEU A 84 -1.74 -11.57 4.62
N ASN A 85 -0.45 -11.27 4.60
CA ASN A 85 0.57 -12.03 5.32
C ASN A 85 0.35 -12.01 6.85
N GLU A 86 -0.02 -10.85 7.42
CA GLU A 86 -0.39 -10.75 8.85
C GLU A 86 -1.56 -11.68 9.21
N LYS A 87 -2.60 -11.75 8.37
CA LYS A 87 -3.74 -12.63 8.59
C LYS A 87 -3.42 -14.12 8.38
N LEU A 88 -2.50 -14.43 7.47
CA LEU A 88 -2.04 -15.79 7.23
C LEU A 88 -1.11 -16.30 8.36
N SER A 89 -0.47 -15.40 9.09
CA SER A 89 0.39 -15.76 10.23
C SER A 89 -0.40 -16.55 11.28
N GLY A 90 -0.09 -17.84 11.40
CA GLY A 90 -0.75 -18.76 12.33
C GLY A 90 -1.94 -19.53 11.76
N LEU A 91 -2.25 -19.40 10.46
CA LEU A 91 -3.25 -20.21 9.76
C LEU A 91 -2.59 -21.19 8.79
N THR A 92 -3.19 -22.38 8.64
CA THR A 92 -2.87 -23.28 7.52
C THR A 92 -3.54 -22.76 6.25
N CYS A 93 -2.85 -22.83 5.11
CA CYS A 93 -3.45 -22.41 3.84
C CYS A 93 -4.68 -23.29 3.54
N ASP A 94 -5.84 -22.66 3.35
CA ASP A 94 -7.11 -23.34 3.06
C ASP A 94 -7.40 -23.45 1.55
N HIS A 95 -6.42 -23.06 0.72
CA HIS A 95 -6.51 -23.00 -0.74
C HIS A 95 -7.68 -22.16 -1.27
N THR A 96 -8.13 -21.16 -0.49
CA THR A 96 -9.16 -20.20 -0.91
C THR A 96 -8.62 -18.78 -1.03
N LEU A 97 -9.44 -17.87 -1.56
CA LEU A 97 -9.18 -16.42 -1.63
C LEU A 97 -9.98 -15.64 -0.57
N ARG A 98 -10.39 -16.33 0.51
CA ARG A 98 -11.31 -15.78 1.51
C ARG A 98 -10.73 -14.55 2.21
N LEU A 99 -9.45 -14.54 2.54
CA LEU A 99 -8.82 -13.40 3.21
C LEU A 99 -8.61 -12.25 2.23
N THR A 100 -8.24 -12.56 0.99
CA THR A 100 -8.15 -11.59 -0.10
C THR A 100 -9.46 -10.84 -0.29
N ASP A 101 -10.59 -11.54 -0.43
CA ASP A 101 -11.91 -10.92 -0.59
C ASP A 101 -12.27 -10.01 0.60
N GLN A 102 -11.97 -10.45 1.82
CA GLN A 102 -12.20 -9.65 3.02
C GLN A 102 -11.36 -8.36 3.00
N ILE A 103 -10.09 -8.44 2.64
CA ILE A 103 -9.19 -7.27 2.63
C ILE A 103 -9.61 -6.31 1.51
N LEU A 104 -9.91 -6.80 0.31
CA LEU A 104 -10.36 -5.96 -0.80
C LEU A 104 -11.69 -5.24 -0.46
N THR A 105 -12.58 -5.89 0.29
CA THR A 105 -13.80 -5.27 0.83
C THR A 105 -13.45 -4.15 1.83
N GLN A 106 -12.46 -4.37 2.72
CA GLN A 106 -11.98 -3.34 3.66
C GLN A 106 -11.36 -2.14 2.94
N MET A 107 -10.73 -2.36 1.79
CA MET A 107 -10.17 -1.30 0.92
C MET A 107 -11.25 -0.50 0.16
N GLN A 108 -12.54 -0.85 0.34
CA GLN A 108 -13.71 -0.22 -0.27
C GLN A 108 -13.71 -0.30 -1.81
N PHE A 109 -13.10 -1.34 -2.39
CA PHE A 109 -13.20 -1.55 -3.83
C PHE A 109 -14.61 -1.98 -4.24
N SER A 110 -15.05 -1.53 -5.42
CA SER A 110 -16.30 -1.98 -6.02
C SER A 110 -16.18 -3.45 -6.43
N ARG A 111 -17.31 -4.17 -6.50
CA ARG A 111 -17.32 -5.58 -6.96
C ARG A 111 -16.63 -5.78 -8.31
N GLY A 112 -16.84 -4.85 -9.25
CA GLY A 112 -16.18 -4.89 -10.55
C GLY A 112 -14.66 -4.81 -10.44
N LYS A 113 -14.15 -3.89 -9.61
CA LYS A 113 -12.70 -3.75 -9.39
C LYS A 113 -12.11 -4.92 -8.61
N MET A 114 -12.86 -5.48 -7.65
CA MET A 114 -12.46 -6.69 -6.93
C MET A 114 -12.28 -7.86 -7.90
N ASN A 115 -13.27 -8.12 -8.78
CA ASN A 115 -13.17 -9.19 -9.77
C ASN A 115 -11.96 -9.01 -10.70
N GLU A 116 -11.69 -7.78 -11.16
CA GLU A 116 -10.50 -7.46 -11.95
C GLU A 116 -9.21 -7.81 -11.20
N ILE A 117 -9.10 -7.43 -9.92
CA ILE A 117 -7.94 -7.76 -9.07
C ILE A 117 -7.78 -9.27 -8.91
N LEU A 118 -8.87 -10.01 -8.65
CA LEU A 118 -8.83 -11.46 -8.49
C LEU A 118 -8.38 -12.18 -9.77
N GLU A 119 -8.84 -11.73 -10.94
CA GLU A 119 -8.39 -12.28 -12.22
C GLU A 119 -6.91 -12.00 -12.48
N ILE A 120 -6.42 -10.80 -12.12
CA ILE A 120 -5.00 -10.47 -12.18
C ILE A 120 -4.18 -11.35 -11.23
N PHE A 121 -4.67 -11.61 -10.01
CA PHE A 121 -3.99 -12.54 -9.10
C PHE A 121 -3.87 -13.94 -9.68
N LYS A 122 -4.96 -14.51 -10.20
CA LYS A 122 -4.93 -15.84 -10.83
C LYS A 122 -3.98 -15.90 -12.02
N LYS A 123 -4.00 -14.90 -12.90
CA LYS A 123 -3.08 -14.79 -14.04
C LYS A 123 -1.62 -14.79 -13.61
N ASN A 124 -1.34 -14.23 -12.44
CA ASN A 124 -0.01 -14.16 -11.83
C ASN A 124 0.29 -15.32 -10.88
N GLY A 125 -0.50 -16.41 -10.95
CA GLY A 125 -0.28 -17.64 -10.18
C GLY A 125 -0.78 -17.58 -8.74
N GLY A 126 -1.60 -16.61 -8.36
CA GLY A 126 -2.22 -16.47 -7.05
C GLY A 126 -3.64 -17.02 -7.02
N ASN A 127 -3.81 -18.35 -6.97
CA ASN A 127 -5.15 -18.97 -6.92
C ASN A 127 -5.71 -19.09 -5.50
N CYS A 128 -4.85 -18.92 -4.48
CA CYS A 128 -5.24 -18.83 -3.08
C CYS A 128 -4.41 -17.78 -2.34
N ASP A 129 -4.82 -17.46 -1.12
CA ASP A 129 -4.21 -16.42 -0.28
C ASP A 129 -2.70 -16.63 -0.09
N CYS A 130 -2.24 -17.87 0.11
CA CYS A 130 -0.81 -18.16 0.27
C CYS A 130 -0.02 -18.06 -1.05
N GLU A 131 -0.63 -18.43 -2.18
CA GLU A 131 -0.02 -18.28 -3.50
C GLU A 131 0.07 -16.81 -3.92
N ILE A 132 -0.84 -15.94 -3.48
CA ILE A 132 -0.73 -14.50 -3.72
C ILE A 132 0.55 -13.94 -3.09
N ILE A 133 0.86 -14.32 -1.85
CA ILE A 133 2.11 -13.93 -1.20
C ILE A 133 3.31 -14.53 -1.95
N TYR A 134 3.29 -15.83 -2.25
CA TYR A 134 4.46 -16.49 -2.82
C TYR A 134 4.73 -16.12 -4.29
N ASN A 135 3.70 -16.03 -5.12
CA ASN A 135 3.81 -15.84 -6.57
C ASN A 135 3.58 -14.41 -7.03
N VAL A 136 2.72 -13.63 -6.35
CA VAL A 136 2.34 -12.28 -6.81
C VAL A 136 3.20 -11.23 -6.10
N GLU A 137 3.24 -11.22 -4.77
CA GLU A 137 4.07 -10.26 -4.01
C GLU A 137 5.55 -10.37 -4.38
N SER A 138 6.04 -11.60 -4.58
CA SER A 138 7.44 -11.87 -4.96
C SER A 138 7.87 -11.22 -6.28
N GLN A 139 6.94 -10.82 -7.14
CA GLN A 139 7.23 -10.08 -8.37
C GLN A 139 7.49 -8.60 -8.11
N LEU A 140 7.07 -8.09 -6.95
CA LEU A 140 7.19 -6.68 -6.58
C LEU A 140 8.37 -6.43 -5.63
N ILE A 141 8.82 -7.46 -4.91
CA ILE A 141 9.83 -7.34 -3.86
C ILE A 141 11.14 -8.04 -4.18
N GLY A 142 12.22 -7.60 -3.55
CA GLY A 142 13.55 -8.22 -3.62
C GLY A 142 14.57 -7.37 -4.38
N LYS A 143 15.79 -7.88 -4.57
CA LYS A 143 16.85 -7.21 -5.32
C LYS A 143 16.85 -7.64 -6.78
#